data_AF-A0A3E0W0Q4-F1
#
_entry.id   AF-A0A3E0W0Q4-F1
#
_cell.length_a   1.000
_cell.length_b   1.000
_cell.length_c   1.000
_cell.angle_alpha   90.00
_cell.angle_beta   90.00
_cell.angle_gamma   90.00
#
_symmetry.space_group_name_H-M   'P 1'
#
loop_
_entity.id
_entity.type
_entity.pdbx_description
1 polymer ?
#
loop_
_entity_poly.entity_id
_entity_poly.type
_entity_poly.pdbx_seq_one_letter_code
_entity_poly.pdbx_strand_id
1 'polypeptide(L)'
;MVPVGRPGRQRGSAGDPSDLGCHHPAVHHDCVFSEPLHRAGCAIRLVAAPARRSGQSRPGLLNMAGHGAVESRTATGPAIGEPGRMASETRGGVPLFVSSGADAELSESALGLLEIRAASIRGLQHRSAGTERQDAFSVTWDEDSQTLLVLVADGVGSLPDSRLASTRATELGQKLWREGFRDLPELVREINASVVDLARESATKSMATTLTALTIGVCEAGGFDLARCSIGDSPIWILQNSEWTLWSPDGDVDESFSAPITAIPFAEAAVNVQSQLISHGAVFVMTDGVGTPLQLSPDVRLSLAAWWESPPNLFEFGSQVSFARRSFIDDRTVVGVWLGGSGRIPEPTA
;
A
#
# COMPACT_ATOMS: atom_id res chain seq x y z
N MET A 1 -26.37 36.20 -42.75
CA MET A 1 -27.57 36.46 -41.92
C MET A 1 -27.12 36.25 -40.46
N VAL A 2 -26.82 37.20 -39.56
CA VAL A 2 -27.30 38.58 -39.26
C VAL A 2 -28.80 38.56 -38.90
N PRO A 3 -29.24 39.15 -37.76
CA PRO A 3 -29.46 38.43 -36.48
C PRO A 3 -30.81 38.77 -35.81
N VAL A 4 -31.15 38.14 -34.68
CA VAL A 4 -32.21 38.59 -33.74
C VAL A 4 -31.77 38.09 -32.35
N GLY A 5 -31.70 38.80 -31.24
CA GLY A 5 -32.17 40.12 -30.79
C GLY A 5 -32.54 39.95 -29.30
N ARG A 6 -31.79 40.55 -28.38
CA ARG A 6 -32.14 40.65 -26.93
C ARG A 6 -33.33 41.61 -26.74
N PRO A 7 -34.15 41.44 -25.70
CA PRO A 7 -34.02 42.22 -24.45
C PRO A 7 -34.37 41.36 -23.20
N GLY A 8 -34.18 41.74 -21.93
CA GLY A 8 -33.91 43.01 -21.28
C GLY A 8 -33.60 42.77 -19.79
N ARG A 9 -33.30 43.86 -19.09
CA ARG A 9 -32.74 43.96 -17.74
C ARG A 9 -33.78 44.59 -16.80
N GLN A 10 -33.97 44.09 -15.58
CA GLN A 10 -34.52 44.79 -14.38
C GLN A 10 -34.26 43.84 -13.19
N ARG A 11 -33.40 44.11 -12.17
CA ARG A 11 -33.41 45.08 -11.05
C ARG A 11 -34.65 45.03 -10.14
N GLY A 12 -34.42 44.69 -8.86
CA GLY A 12 -35.29 44.91 -7.70
C GLY A 12 -35.03 43.86 -6.60
N SER A 13 -34.20 44.16 -5.59
CA SER A 13 -34.58 44.54 -4.20
C SER A 13 -34.79 43.32 -3.29
N ALA A 14 -33.86 43.02 -2.38
CA ALA A 14 -33.80 43.52 -0.99
C ALA A 14 -34.95 42.99 -0.11
N GLY A 15 -34.59 42.19 0.90
CA GLY A 15 -35.50 41.69 1.92
C GLY A 15 -34.82 40.67 2.85
N ASP A 16 -34.08 41.18 3.82
CA ASP A 16 -33.80 40.48 5.09
C ASP A 16 -34.96 40.80 6.05
N PRO A 17 -35.49 39.82 6.78
CA PRO A 17 -35.42 39.93 8.24
C PRO A 17 -35.21 38.59 8.97
N SER A 18 -34.16 38.57 9.78
CA SER A 18 -34.13 38.21 11.22
C SER A 18 -35.28 37.44 11.87
N ASP A 19 -34.85 36.55 12.78
CA ASP A 19 -35.51 36.03 13.99
C ASP A 19 -36.50 34.88 13.87
N LEU A 20 -36.07 33.70 14.35
CA LEU A 20 -36.83 32.87 15.29
C LEU A 20 -35.84 32.04 16.13
N GLY A 21 -35.61 32.45 17.37
CA GLY A 21 -34.91 31.67 18.39
C GLY A 21 -35.87 30.71 19.12
N CYS A 22 -35.34 29.59 19.62
CA CYS A 22 -35.94 28.81 20.71
C CYS A 22 -34.85 28.20 21.62
N HIS A 23 -34.84 28.74 22.85
CA HIS A 23 -34.54 28.20 24.17
C HIS A 23 -33.99 26.75 24.39
N HIS A 24 -32.82 26.69 25.07
CA HIS A 24 -32.41 25.96 26.31
C HIS A 24 -33.18 24.72 26.83
N PRO A 25 -32.58 23.82 27.68
CA PRO A 25 -31.47 24.08 28.61
C PRO A 25 -30.38 22.98 28.78
N ALA A 26 -29.31 23.39 29.47
CA ALA A 26 -28.32 22.55 30.13
C ALA A 26 -28.90 21.85 31.37
N VAL A 27 -28.43 20.65 31.68
CA VAL A 27 -28.60 19.99 32.98
C VAL A 27 -27.24 19.48 33.47
N HIS A 28 -26.80 20.08 34.57
CA HIS A 28 -25.77 19.58 35.49
C HIS A 28 -26.29 18.33 36.22
N HIS A 29 -25.43 17.34 36.43
CA HIS A 29 -25.51 16.49 37.62
C HIS A 29 -24.11 16.11 38.10
N ASP A 30 -23.84 16.46 39.36
CA ASP A 30 -22.63 16.17 40.12
C ASP A 30 -22.54 14.70 40.57
N CYS A 31 -21.28 14.24 40.66
CA CYS A 31 -20.65 13.28 41.57
C CYS A 31 -21.50 12.45 42.55
N VAL A 32 -21.16 11.15 42.72
CA VAL A 32 -20.52 10.58 43.93
C VAL A 32 -20.00 9.14 43.65
N PHE A 33 -18.81 8.87 44.22
CA PHE A 33 -18.00 7.64 44.32
C PHE A 33 -18.74 6.33 44.69
N SER A 34 -18.25 5.18 44.17
CA SER A 34 -17.68 4.08 44.99
C SER A 34 -17.14 2.88 44.15
N GLU A 35 -15.84 2.62 44.36
CA GLU A 35 -15.03 1.38 44.29
C GLU A 35 -14.92 0.49 43.01
N PRO A 36 -13.67 0.15 42.60
CA PRO A 36 -13.38 -0.79 41.51
C PRO A 36 -13.15 -2.24 42.00
N LEU A 37 -13.70 -3.20 41.26
CA LEU A 37 -13.42 -4.63 41.42
C LEU A 37 -12.03 -5.00 40.88
N HIS A 38 -11.22 -5.54 41.77
CA HIS A 38 -9.92 -6.18 41.52
C HIS A 38 -9.96 -7.23 40.39
N ARG A 39 -9.10 -7.07 39.39
CA ARG A 39 -8.54 -8.20 38.62
C ARG A 39 -7.02 -8.17 38.68
N ALA A 40 -6.46 -9.32 39.07
CA ALA A 40 -5.07 -9.54 39.39
C ALA A 40 -4.16 -9.38 38.15
N GLY A 41 -3.31 -8.37 38.17
CA GLY A 41 -2.14 -8.25 37.30
C GLY A 41 -0.94 -8.95 37.95
N CYS A 42 -0.41 -9.96 37.27
CA CYS A 42 0.86 -10.59 37.60
C CYS A 42 2.00 -9.59 37.29
N ALA A 43 2.48 -8.88 38.32
CA ALA A 43 3.63 -7.99 38.21
C ALA A 43 4.89 -8.72 38.71
N ILE A 44 5.78 -9.06 37.78
CA ILE A 44 7.14 -9.53 38.09
C ILE A 44 7.91 -8.35 38.70
N ARG A 45 8.24 -8.48 39.99
CA ARG A 45 9.04 -7.53 40.77
C ARG A 45 10.50 -7.63 40.33
N LEU A 46 11.03 -6.63 39.63
CA LEU A 46 12.48 -6.42 39.52
C LEU A 46 12.97 -5.83 40.86
N VAL A 47 13.65 -6.63 41.66
CA VAL A 47 14.33 -6.17 42.88
C VAL A 47 15.70 -5.63 42.49
N ALA A 48 15.88 -4.31 42.59
CA ALA A 48 17.20 -3.68 42.52
C ALA A 48 17.97 -3.97 43.82
N ALA A 49 19.17 -4.56 43.70
CA ALA A 49 20.10 -4.75 44.80
C ALA A 49 21.31 -3.81 44.66
N PRO A 50 21.89 -3.31 45.76
CA PRO A 50 22.82 -2.19 45.75
C PRO A 50 24.25 -2.59 45.38
N ALA A 51 24.96 -1.62 44.78
CA ALA A 51 26.36 -1.72 44.38
C ALA A 51 27.30 -1.97 45.57
N ARG A 52 28.20 -2.95 45.43
CA ARG A 52 29.45 -3.05 46.19
C ARG A 52 30.63 -3.21 45.24
N ARG A 53 31.62 -2.34 45.42
CA ARG A 53 32.96 -2.42 44.83
C ARG A 53 33.78 -3.46 45.58
N SER A 54 34.36 -4.42 44.86
CA SER A 54 35.62 -5.08 45.23
C SER A 54 36.20 -5.71 43.97
N GLY A 55 37.46 -5.37 43.66
CA GLY A 55 38.10 -5.72 42.41
C GLY A 55 38.39 -7.21 42.24
N GLN A 56 38.35 -7.66 40.99
CA GLN A 56 39.15 -8.76 40.47
C GLN A 56 39.09 -8.74 38.94
N SER A 57 40.28 -8.77 38.35
CA SER A 57 40.63 -9.33 37.04
C SER A 57 39.78 -8.95 35.82
N ARG A 58 40.38 -8.14 34.93
CA ARG A 58 39.94 -7.93 33.55
C ARG A 58 39.62 -9.30 32.90
N PRO A 59 38.40 -9.54 32.40
CA PRO A 59 38.20 -10.62 31.45
C PRO A 59 38.95 -10.25 30.17
N GLY A 60 39.77 -11.18 29.68
CA GLY A 60 40.50 -10.98 28.43
C GLY A 60 39.54 -10.56 27.32
N LEU A 61 39.93 -9.52 26.58
CA LEU A 61 39.40 -9.32 25.23
C LEU A 61 39.55 -10.66 24.51
N LEU A 62 38.44 -11.32 24.21
CA LEU A 62 38.43 -12.36 23.20
C LEU A 62 38.89 -11.68 21.92
N ASN A 63 40.15 -11.94 21.57
CA ASN A 63 40.74 -11.55 20.32
C ASN A 63 40.03 -12.39 19.24
N MET A 64 38.88 -11.91 18.76
CA MET A 64 38.19 -12.44 17.58
C MET A 64 38.94 -12.03 16.31
N ALA A 65 40.26 -12.26 16.31
CA ALA A 65 41.10 -12.21 15.13
C ALA A 65 40.95 -13.57 14.44
N GLY A 66 39.99 -13.67 13.52
CA GLY A 66 39.77 -14.88 12.74
C GLY A 66 38.30 -15.21 12.55
N HIS A 67 37.49 -14.28 12.06
CA HIS A 67 36.32 -14.65 11.28
C HIS A 67 36.59 -14.13 9.87
N GLY A 68 36.82 -15.05 8.93
CA GLY A 68 36.85 -14.69 7.52
C GLY A 68 35.61 -13.87 7.21
N ALA A 69 35.79 -12.77 6.49
CA ALA A 69 34.66 -11.97 6.04
C ALA A 69 33.64 -12.91 5.40
N VAL A 70 32.45 -12.99 5.98
CA VAL A 70 31.35 -13.70 5.34
C VAL A 70 31.10 -12.96 4.04
N GLU A 71 31.45 -13.58 2.92
CA GLU A 71 31.09 -13.06 1.59
C GLU A 71 29.57 -13.08 1.49
N SER A 72 28.95 -11.97 1.88
CA SER A 72 27.52 -11.75 1.69
C SER A 72 27.26 -11.70 0.19
N ARG A 73 26.36 -12.56 -0.30
CA ARG A 73 25.88 -12.53 -1.68
C ARG A 73 25.00 -11.29 -1.91
N THR A 74 24.95 -10.83 -3.14
CA THR A 74 24.10 -9.72 -3.59
C THR A 74 22.63 -10.02 -3.32
N ALA A 75 21.85 -9.00 -2.91
CA ALA A 75 20.49 -9.16 -2.43
C ALA A 75 19.40 -9.02 -3.51
N THR A 76 19.73 -9.24 -4.79
CA THR A 76 18.82 -8.97 -5.92
C THR A 76 18.29 -10.23 -6.59
N GLY A 77 17.10 -10.13 -7.19
CA GLY A 77 16.55 -11.12 -8.11
C GLY A 77 17.22 -11.10 -9.50
N PRO A 78 16.54 -11.66 -10.53
CA PRO A 78 17.06 -11.74 -11.89
C PRO A 78 17.30 -10.34 -12.48
N ALA A 79 18.28 -10.18 -13.36
CA ALA A 79 18.50 -8.91 -14.05
C ALA A 79 17.64 -8.83 -15.31
N ILE A 80 17.03 -7.66 -15.56
CA ILE A 80 16.38 -7.36 -16.84
C ILE A 80 17.18 -6.26 -17.54
N GLY A 81 17.91 -6.65 -18.59
CA GLY A 81 18.94 -5.81 -19.20
C GLY A 81 20.02 -5.41 -18.18
N GLU A 82 20.39 -4.13 -18.15
CA GLU A 82 21.49 -3.66 -17.29
C GLU A 82 21.08 -3.51 -15.82
N PRO A 83 21.64 -4.28 -14.87
CA PRO A 83 21.23 -4.25 -13.46
C PRO A 83 21.74 -3.02 -12.68
N GLY A 84 22.82 -2.40 -13.17
CA GLY A 84 23.47 -1.28 -12.49
C GLY A 84 24.34 -1.68 -11.30
N ARG A 85 25.11 -0.71 -10.80
CA ARG A 85 26.13 -0.92 -9.77
C ARG A 85 25.55 -1.39 -8.43
N MET A 86 24.47 -0.75 -7.95
CA MET A 86 23.88 -1.07 -6.64
C MET A 86 23.42 -2.53 -6.55
N ALA A 87 22.96 -3.14 -7.64
CA ALA A 87 22.60 -4.56 -7.64
C ALA A 87 23.79 -5.46 -7.27
N SER A 88 24.99 -5.09 -7.70
CA SER A 88 26.23 -5.84 -7.44
C SER A 88 26.95 -5.44 -6.14
N GLU A 89 26.67 -4.27 -5.58
CA GLU A 89 27.39 -3.71 -4.43
C GLU A 89 26.58 -3.76 -3.14
N THR A 90 25.25 -3.68 -3.21
CA THR A 90 24.40 -3.72 -2.02
C THR A 90 24.37 -5.13 -1.42
N ARG A 91 24.47 -5.20 -0.09
CA ARG A 91 24.51 -6.44 0.71
C ARG A 91 23.39 -6.45 1.73
N GLY A 92 23.23 -7.55 2.47
CA GLY A 92 22.16 -7.73 3.47
C GLY A 92 22.14 -6.68 4.59
N GLY A 93 23.23 -5.95 4.81
CA GLY A 93 23.31 -4.91 5.84
C GLY A 93 23.34 -5.47 7.26
N VAL A 94 23.30 -4.59 8.25
CA VAL A 94 23.08 -4.96 9.65
C VAL A 94 21.56 -5.02 9.93
N PRO A 95 21.09 -5.87 10.87
CA PRO A 95 19.69 -5.85 11.29
C PRO A 95 19.25 -4.46 11.75
N LEU A 96 18.03 -4.06 11.39
CA LEU A 96 17.47 -2.78 11.79
C LEU A 96 17.16 -2.77 13.30
N PHE A 97 17.37 -1.63 13.95
CA PHE A 97 17.27 -1.49 15.42
C PHE A 97 15.85 -1.63 15.98
N VAL A 98 14.84 -1.40 15.14
CA VAL A 98 13.41 -1.59 15.45
C VAL A 98 12.94 -2.78 14.61
N SER A 99 11.95 -3.56 15.05
CA SER A 99 11.37 -4.62 14.22
C SER A 99 10.64 -4.00 13.02
N SER A 100 11.42 -3.73 11.98
CA SER A 100 11.12 -2.92 10.80
C SER A 100 10.25 -3.64 9.75
N GLY A 101 9.37 -4.52 10.20
CA GLY A 101 8.71 -5.50 9.33
C GLY A 101 9.68 -6.45 8.61
N ALA A 102 9.14 -7.23 7.69
CA ALA A 102 9.93 -8.13 6.84
C ALA A 102 10.50 -7.38 5.62
N ASP A 103 11.71 -7.77 5.20
CA ASP A 103 12.36 -7.29 3.97
C ASP A 103 11.56 -7.70 2.71
N ALA A 104 10.80 -8.79 2.80
CA ALA A 104 9.92 -9.27 1.75
C ALA A 104 8.64 -9.85 2.38
N GLU A 105 7.50 -9.49 1.82
CA GLU A 105 6.19 -10.06 2.12
C GLU A 105 5.66 -10.71 0.85
N LEU A 106 5.24 -11.97 0.93
CA LEU A 106 4.75 -12.76 -0.19
C LEU A 106 3.39 -13.36 0.19
N SER A 107 2.42 -13.31 -0.71
CA SER A 107 1.12 -13.96 -0.54
C SER A 107 0.67 -14.67 -1.81
N GLU A 108 0.11 -15.87 -1.64
CA GLU A 108 -0.50 -16.67 -2.69
C GLU A 108 -1.93 -16.99 -2.29
N SER A 109 -2.87 -16.86 -3.23
CA SER A 109 -4.27 -17.25 -3.03
C SER A 109 -4.89 -17.69 -4.35
N ALA A 110 -5.90 -18.55 -4.29
CA ALA A 110 -6.69 -18.97 -5.44
C ALA A 110 -8.17 -19.00 -5.03
N LEU A 111 -9.04 -18.39 -5.85
CA LEU A 111 -10.45 -18.18 -5.57
C LEU A 111 -11.26 -18.37 -6.85
N GLY A 112 -11.81 -19.57 -7.07
CA GLY A 112 -12.56 -19.83 -8.29
C GLY A 112 -11.73 -19.59 -9.56
N LEU A 113 -12.16 -18.62 -10.36
CA LEU A 113 -11.50 -18.23 -11.60
C LEU A 113 -10.33 -17.25 -11.40
N LEU A 114 -9.96 -16.95 -10.15
CA LEU A 114 -8.88 -16.02 -9.80
C LEU A 114 -7.68 -16.78 -9.25
N GLU A 115 -6.50 -16.54 -9.82
CA GLU A 115 -5.23 -16.84 -9.17
C GLU A 115 -4.54 -15.54 -8.78
N ILE A 116 -4.02 -15.46 -7.55
CA ILE A 116 -3.49 -14.24 -6.99
C ILE A 116 -2.06 -14.50 -6.51
N ARG A 117 -1.16 -13.60 -6.88
CA ARG A 117 0.19 -13.50 -6.32
C ARG A 117 0.42 -12.06 -5.89
N ALA A 118 0.93 -11.90 -4.68
CA ALA A 118 1.32 -10.60 -4.17
C ALA A 118 2.73 -10.67 -3.59
N ALA A 119 3.51 -9.63 -3.83
CA ALA A 119 4.85 -9.48 -3.30
C ALA A 119 5.11 -8.02 -3.00
N SER A 120 5.74 -7.75 -1.87
CA SER A 120 6.37 -6.47 -1.59
C SER A 120 7.77 -6.66 -1.06
N ILE A 121 8.74 -5.99 -1.68
CA ILE A 121 10.17 -6.28 -1.51
C ILE A 121 10.91 -4.97 -1.31
N ARG A 122 11.76 -4.96 -0.28
CA ARG A 122 12.62 -3.82 0.03
C ARG A 122 13.60 -3.54 -1.11
N GLY A 123 13.58 -2.29 -1.57
CA GLY A 123 14.42 -1.74 -2.60
C GLY A 123 15.89 -1.68 -2.22
N LEU A 124 16.72 -1.56 -3.25
CA LEU A 124 18.17 -1.41 -3.07
C LEU A 124 18.54 -0.07 -2.42
N GLN A 125 17.75 0.97 -2.65
CA GLN A 125 17.93 2.27 -2.00
C GLN A 125 17.73 2.18 -0.50
N HIS A 126 16.59 1.68 -0.05
CA HIS A 126 16.26 1.45 1.35
C HIS A 126 17.25 0.48 2.02
N ARG A 127 17.65 -0.57 1.31
CA ARG A 127 18.68 -1.51 1.79
C ARG A 127 20.03 -0.82 1.97
N SER A 128 20.47 -0.02 0.99
CA SER A 128 21.75 0.71 1.08
C SER A 128 21.73 1.79 2.16
N ALA A 129 20.59 2.43 2.39
CA ALA A 129 20.42 3.44 3.43
C ALA A 129 20.25 2.84 4.84
N GLY A 130 20.03 1.53 4.94
CA GLY A 130 19.70 0.90 6.22
C GLY A 130 18.33 1.32 6.75
N THR A 131 17.39 1.65 5.86
CA THR A 131 16.00 2.03 6.19
C THR A 131 15.03 0.96 5.73
N GLU A 132 13.93 0.78 6.44
CA GLU A 132 12.96 -0.29 6.16
C GLU A 132 12.21 -0.11 4.83
N ARG A 133 11.52 -1.18 4.41
CA ARG A 133 10.56 -1.16 3.31
C ARG A 133 9.36 -0.31 3.71
N GLN A 134 8.93 0.62 2.87
CA GLN A 134 7.83 1.55 3.15
C GLN A 134 6.54 1.23 2.39
N ASP A 135 6.57 0.32 1.42
CA ASP A 135 5.35 -0.15 0.76
C ASP A 135 4.46 -1.00 1.68
N ALA A 136 3.21 -1.26 1.28
CA ALA A 136 2.36 -2.30 1.83
C ALA A 136 1.31 -2.76 0.79
N PHE A 137 0.75 -3.95 0.97
CA PHE A 137 -0.41 -4.40 0.22
C PHE A 137 -1.39 -5.18 1.11
N SER A 138 -2.64 -5.27 0.68
CA SER A 138 -3.59 -6.27 1.20
C SER A 138 -4.48 -6.82 0.09
N VAL A 139 -4.90 -8.07 0.28
CA VAL A 139 -5.81 -8.80 -0.60
C VAL A 139 -6.91 -9.39 0.26
N THR A 140 -8.16 -9.05 -0.03
CA THR A 140 -9.30 -9.44 0.81
C THR A 140 -10.47 -9.87 -0.07
N TRP A 141 -10.89 -11.12 0.08
CA TRP A 141 -12.08 -11.64 -0.57
C TRP A 141 -13.30 -11.43 0.32
N ASP A 142 -14.42 -11.10 -0.30
CA ASP A 142 -15.74 -11.11 0.32
C ASP A 142 -16.62 -12.18 -0.34
N GLU A 143 -17.08 -13.15 0.46
CA GLU A 143 -17.90 -14.25 -0.03
C GLU A 143 -19.31 -13.80 -0.42
N ASP A 144 -19.89 -12.84 0.32
CA ASP A 144 -21.28 -12.41 0.09
C ASP A 144 -21.42 -11.63 -1.22
N SER A 145 -20.53 -10.65 -1.48
CA SER A 145 -20.53 -9.86 -2.71
C SER A 145 -19.71 -10.48 -3.85
N GLN A 146 -19.05 -11.63 -3.63
CA GLN A 146 -18.16 -12.28 -4.61
C GLN A 146 -17.15 -11.29 -5.22
N THR A 147 -16.59 -10.42 -4.37
CA THR A 147 -15.73 -9.31 -4.79
C THR A 147 -14.40 -9.36 -4.04
N LEU A 148 -13.31 -9.35 -4.81
CA LEU A 148 -11.97 -9.19 -4.31
C LEU A 148 -11.64 -7.70 -4.14
N LEU A 149 -11.12 -7.30 -2.98
CA LEU A 149 -10.46 -6.02 -2.77
C LEU A 149 -8.94 -6.22 -2.77
N VAL A 150 -8.24 -5.42 -3.56
CA VAL A 150 -6.79 -5.26 -3.59
C VAL A 150 -6.46 -3.84 -3.17
N LEU A 151 -5.57 -3.69 -2.19
CA LEU A 151 -5.00 -2.41 -1.79
C LEU A 151 -3.49 -2.48 -1.96
N VAL A 152 -2.91 -1.45 -2.58
CA VAL A 152 -1.46 -1.22 -2.65
C VAL A 152 -1.17 0.19 -2.19
N ALA A 153 -0.19 0.35 -1.31
CA ALA A 153 0.20 1.62 -0.73
C ALA A 153 1.72 1.79 -0.82
N ASP A 154 2.16 2.91 -1.42
CA ASP A 154 3.56 3.27 -1.61
C ASP A 154 3.96 4.33 -0.60
N GLY A 155 4.85 4.00 0.32
CA GLY A 155 5.28 4.93 1.36
C GLY A 155 6.26 5.95 0.82
N VAL A 156 6.02 7.25 1.07
CA VAL A 156 6.91 8.31 0.56
C VAL A 156 8.31 8.19 1.17
N GLY A 157 9.29 7.80 0.34
CA GLY A 157 10.69 7.50 0.69
C GLY A 157 11.44 8.56 1.52
N SER A 158 11.02 9.83 1.42
CA SER A 158 11.65 10.94 2.13
C SER A 158 11.16 11.15 3.56
N LEU A 159 10.08 10.47 3.98
CA LEU A 159 9.48 10.62 5.29
C LEU A 159 9.71 9.35 6.14
N PRO A 160 10.14 9.50 7.40
CA PRO A 160 10.61 8.38 8.21
C PRO A 160 9.51 7.37 8.56
N ASP A 161 8.28 7.84 8.77
CA ASP A 161 7.19 7.00 9.26
C ASP A 161 6.24 6.54 8.13
N SER A 162 6.65 6.64 6.86
CA SER A 162 5.79 6.26 5.71
C SER A 162 5.37 4.79 5.72
N ARG A 163 6.20 3.88 6.29
CA ARG A 163 5.79 2.49 6.51
C ARG A 163 4.58 2.37 7.43
N LEU A 164 4.50 3.20 8.48
CA LEU A 164 3.36 3.20 9.40
C LEU A 164 2.10 3.65 8.67
N ALA A 165 2.19 4.65 7.78
CA ALA A 165 1.08 5.12 6.98
C ALA A 165 0.59 4.06 5.99
N SER A 166 1.49 3.45 5.21
CA SER A 166 1.12 2.43 4.22
C SER A 166 0.51 1.19 4.88
N THR A 167 1.11 0.70 5.97
CA THR A 167 0.60 -0.43 6.75
C THR A 167 -0.79 -0.12 7.31
N ARG A 168 -0.97 1.07 7.92
CA ARG A 168 -2.28 1.50 8.44
C ARG A 168 -3.33 1.53 7.33
N ALA A 169 -2.98 2.05 6.16
CA ALA A 169 -3.90 2.16 5.04
C ALA A 169 -4.40 0.78 4.59
N THR A 170 -3.50 -0.18 4.41
CA THR A 170 -3.86 -1.52 3.92
C THR A 170 -4.57 -2.38 4.97
N GLU A 171 -4.19 -2.26 6.26
CA GLU A 171 -4.81 -3.01 7.36
C GLU A 171 -6.22 -2.52 7.65
N LEU A 172 -6.42 -1.20 7.74
CA LEU A 172 -7.75 -0.64 7.98
C LEU A 172 -8.69 -0.94 6.80
N GLY A 173 -8.20 -0.78 5.57
CA GLY A 173 -9.01 -1.05 4.39
C GLY A 173 -9.46 -2.52 4.32
N GLN A 174 -8.56 -3.46 4.63
CA GLN A 174 -8.90 -4.88 4.77
C GLN A 174 -9.96 -5.09 5.86
N LYS A 175 -9.79 -4.47 7.03
CA LYS A 175 -10.73 -4.61 8.15
C LYS A 175 -12.12 -4.12 7.76
N LEU A 176 -12.24 -2.89 7.25
CA LEU A 176 -13.51 -2.29 6.85
C LEU A 176 -14.20 -3.11 5.75
N TRP A 177 -13.43 -3.64 4.79
CA TRP A 177 -13.97 -4.53 3.77
C TRP A 177 -14.57 -5.82 4.37
N ARG A 178 -13.89 -6.46 5.33
CA ARG A 178 -14.45 -7.63 6.03
C ARG A 178 -15.69 -7.30 6.85
N GLU A 179 -15.85 -6.06 7.28
CA GLU A 179 -17.00 -5.56 8.03
C GLU A 179 -18.18 -5.13 7.14
N GLY A 180 -18.09 -5.35 5.81
CA GLY A 180 -19.18 -5.06 4.87
C GLY A 180 -19.11 -3.69 4.19
N PHE A 181 -18.00 -2.95 4.35
CA PHE A 181 -17.83 -1.66 3.69
C PHE A 181 -17.54 -1.83 2.18
N ARG A 182 -18.40 -1.33 1.29
CA ARG A 182 -18.31 -1.57 -0.17
C ARG A 182 -18.20 -0.32 -1.04
N ASP A 183 -18.38 0.88 -0.47
CA ASP A 183 -18.20 2.14 -1.20
C ASP A 183 -16.69 2.46 -1.32
N LEU A 184 -16.10 2.25 -2.50
CA LEU A 184 -14.66 2.46 -2.70
C LEU A 184 -14.21 3.91 -2.37
N PRO A 185 -14.89 4.95 -2.88
CA PRO A 185 -14.59 6.32 -2.48
C PRO A 185 -14.60 6.57 -0.98
N GLU A 186 -15.64 6.11 -0.29
CA GLU A 186 -15.75 6.35 1.15
C GLU A 186 -14.72 5.51 1.92
N LEU A 187 -14.39 4.30 1.45
CA LEU A 187 -13.35 3.47 2.03
C LEU A 187 -12.00 4.19 2.00
N VAL A 188 -11.65 4.81 0.87
CA VAL A 188 -10.41 5.58 0.74
C VAL A 188 -10.43 6.84 1.60
N ARG A 189 -11.58 7.49 1.78
CA ARG A 189 -11.71 8.64 2.71
C ARG A 189 -11.50 8.23 4.16
N GLU A 190 -12.10 7.13 4.60
CA GLU A 190 -11.94 6.57 5.95
C GLU A 190 -10.48 6.17 6.22
N ILE A 191 -9.83 5.55 5.22
CA ILE A 191 -8.40 5.23 5.29
C ILE A 191 -7.57 6.51 5.44
N ASN A 192 -7.82 7.52 4.59
CA ASN A 192 -7.14 8.82 4.66
C ASN A 192 -7.32 9.48 6.04
N ALA A 193 -8.55 9.49 6.58
CA ALA A 193 -8.83 10.03 7.91
C ALA A 193 -8.04 9.29 9.01
N SER A 194 -7.96 7.97 8.94
CA SER A 194 -7.17 7.20 9.90
C SER A 194 -5.67 7.49 9.81
N VAL A 195 -5.13 7.71 8.61
CA VAL A 195 -3.74 8.12 8.41
C VAL A 195 -3.51 9.56 8.92
N VAL A 196 -4.48 10.47 8.74
CA VAL A 196 -4.44 11.81 9.35
C VAL A 196 -4.31 11.73 10.87
N ASP A 197 -5.13 10.89 11.52
CA ASP A 197 -5.08 10.72 12.97
C ASP A 197 -3.77 10.06 13.44
N LEU A 198 -3.30 9.04 12.71
CA LEU A 198 -2.00 8.43 12.98
C LEU A 198 -0.84 9.43 12.85
N ALA A 199 -0.88 10.30 11.85
CA ALA A 199 0.13 11.35 11.66
C ALA A 199 0.14 12.38 12.80
N ARG A 200 -1.02 12.67 13.41
CA ARG A 200 -1.12 13.56 14.59
C ARG A 200 -0.53 12.93 15.84
N GLU A 201 -0.65 11.61 15.98
CA GLU A 201 -0.16 10.83 17.12
C GLU A 201 1.34 10.49 17.03
N SER A 202 1.89 10.43 15.81
CA SER A 202 3.31 10.15 15.59
C SER A 202 4.22 11.23 16.21
N ALA A 203 5.33 10.78 16.80
CA ALA A 203 6.38 11.66 17.32
C ALA A 203 7.09 12.46 16.21
N THR A 204 7.23 11.89 15.01
CA THR A 204 7.87 12.58 13.87
C THR A 204 6.89 13.49 13.13
N LYS A 205 5.59 13.17 13.18
CA LYS A 205 4.51 13.81 12.40
C LYS A 205 4.79 13.84 10.89
N SER A 206 5.63 12.92 10.42
CA SER A 206 6.18 12.94 9.07
C SER A 206 6.00 11.55 8.45
N MET A 207 4.85 11.38 7.83
CA MET A 207 4.46 10.18 7.09
C MET A 207 3.57 10.58 5.92
N ALA A 208 3.71 9.86 4.82
CA ALA A 208 2.74 9.90 3.74
C ALA A 208 2.82 8.59 2.95
N THR A 209 1.72 8.23 2.31
CA THR A 209 1.66 7.06 1.43
C THR A 209 0.71 7.34 0.27
N THR A 210 0.97 6.77 -0.90
CA THR A 210 -0.07 6.62 -1.91
C THR A 210 -1.05 5.52 -1.49
N LEU A 211 -2.18 5.44 -2.17
CA LEU A 211 -3.11 4.33 -2.03
C LEU A 211 -3.82 4.07 -3.35
N THR A 212 -3.74 2.85 -3.84
CA THR A 212 -4.57 2.35 -4.95
C THR A 212 -5.42 1.19 -4.47
N ALA A 213 -6.73 1.38 -4.56
CA ALA A 213 -7.73 0.36 -4.33
C ALA A 213 -8.28 -0.15 -5.67
N LEU A 214 -8.36 -1.48 -5.81
CA LEU A 214 -8.96 -2.17 -6.94
C LEU A 214 -9.94 -3.20 -6.40
N THR A 215 -11.17 -3.18 -6.88
CA THR A 215 -12.11 -4.29 -6.73
C THR A 215 -12.24 -5.10 -7.99
N ILE A 216 -12.42 -6.40 -7.84
CA ILE A 216 -12.69 -7.34 -8.93
C ILE A 216 -13.91 -8.18 -8.53
N GLY A 217 -15.06 -7.84 -9.10
CA GLY A 217 -16.30 -8.60 -8.92
C GLY A 217 -16.46 -9.66 -10.01
N VAL A 218 -16.89 -10.86 -9.64
CA VAL A 218 -17.20 -11.92 -10.61
C VAL A 218 -18.63 -11.74 -11.11
N CYS A 219 -18.81 -11.55 -12.42
CA CYS A 219 -20.14 -11.35 -12.99
C CYS A 219 -20.88 -12.67 -13.21
N GLU A 220 -22.20 -12.72 -12.90
CA GLU A 220 -23.05 -13.90 -13.16
C GLU A 220 -23.08 -14.31 -14.64
N ALA A 221 -23.04 -13.34 -15.55
CA ALA A 221 -23.00 -13.56 -17.00
C ALA A 221 -21.62 -14.03 -17.53
N GLY A 222 -20.64 -14.17 -16.64
CA GLY A 222 -19.23 -14.40 -16.97
C GLY A 222 -18.44 -13.09 -17.13
N GLY A 223 -17.14 -13.16 -16.84
CA GLY A 223 -16.23 -12.02 -16.83
C GLY A 223 -16.09 -11.38 -15.45
N PHE A 224 -15.33 -10.28 -15.41
CA PHE A 224 -14.91 -9.61 -14.19
C PHE A 224 -15.14 -8.10 -14.31
N ASP A 225 -15.88 -7.54 -13.36
CA ASP A 225 -16.11 -6.10 -13.22
C ASP A 225 -15.03 -5.51 -12.31
N LEU A 226 -14.18 -4.68 -12.90
CA LEU A 226 -13.10 -4.01 -12.18
C LEU A 226 -13.59 -2.64 -11.78
N ALA A 227 -13.33 -2.19 -10.55
CA ALA A 227 -13.47 -0.79 -10.17
C ALA A 227 -12.25 -0.32 -9.39
N ARG A 228 -11.78 0.90 -9.66
CA ARG A 228 -10.61 1.46 -8.97
C ARG A 228 -10.92 2.74 -8.21
N CYS A 229 -10.09 3.05 -7.22
CA CYS A 229 -10.02 4.34 -6.56
C CYS A 229 -8.59 4.55 -6.08
N SER A 230 -7.96 5.67 -6.43
CA SER A 230 -6.53 5.88 -6.17
C SER A 230 -6.18 7.31 -5.80
N ILE A 231 -5.22 7.46 -4.88
CA ILE A 231 -4.53 8.70 -4.50
C ILE A 231 -3.03 8.46 -4.69
N GLY A 232 -2.42 9.15 -5.64
CA GLY A 232 -1.02 8.98 -6.01
C GLY A 232 -0.86 8.35 -7.38
N ASP A 233 0.28 7.71 -7.59
CA ASP A 233 0.80 7.34 -8.91
C ASP A 233 1.03 5.83 -9.10
N SER A 234 0.73 5.00 -8.10
CA SER A 234 0.79 3.54 -8.24
C SER A 234 -0.16 3.04 -9.34
N PRO A 235 0.34 2.56 -10.49
CA PRO A 235 -0.51 2.30 -11.64
C PRO A 235 -1.24 0.96 -11.56
N ILE A 236 -2.31 0.85 -12.37
CA ILE A 236 -2.95 -0.42 -12.67
C ILE A 236 -2.67 -0.77 -14.12
N TRP A 237 -2.17 -1.98 -14.35
CA TRP A 237 -1.86 -2.51 -15.66
C TRP A 237 -2.67 -3.76 -15.95
N ILE A 238 -3.04 -3.94 -17.22
CA ILE A 238 -3.71 -5.15 -17.71
C ILE A 238 -2.75 -5.83 -18.68
N LEU A 239 -2.58 -7.15 -18.51
CA LEU A 239 -1.82 -8.01 -19.42
C LEU A 239 -2.79 -8.93 -20.16
N GLN A 240 -2.84 -8.80 -21.49
CA GLN A 240 -3.64 -9.66 -22.37
C GLN A 240 -2.84 -9.98 -23.62
N ASN A 241 -2.80 -11.26 -24.01
CA ASN A 241 -2.07 -11.71 -25.21
C ASN A 241 -0.60 -11.24 -25.24
N SER A 242 0.07 -11.30 -24.09
CA SER A 242 1.44 -10.79 -23.91
C SER A 242 1.61 -9.27 -24.14
N GLU A 243 0.53 -8.50 -24.18
CA GLU A 243 0.54 -7.04 -24.33
C GLU A 243 0.08 -6.34 -23.06
N TRP A 244 0.87 -5.35 -22.64
CA TRP A 244 0.60 -4.51 -21.47
C TRP A 244 -0.18 -3.26 -21.87
N THR A 245 -1.34 -3.05 -21.22
CA THR A 245 -2.14 -1.84 -21.33
C THR A 245 -2.19 -1.13 -19.98
N LEU A 246 -1.84 0.16 -19.97
CA LEU A 246 -1.97 1.01 -18.79
C LEU A 246 -3.43 1.40 -18.60
N TRP A 247 -4.00 1.15 -17.41
CA TRP A 247 -5.37 1.54 -17.06
C TRP A 247 -5.43 2.77 -16.12
N SER A 248 -4.30 3.23 -15.55
CA SER A 248 -4.26 4.39 -14.63
C SER A 248 -2.88 5.07 -14.57
N PRO A 249 -2.75 6.39 -14.30
CA PRO A 249 -3.81 7.36 -13.98
C PRO A 249 -4.04 8.45 -15.03
N ASP A 250 -5.22 9.06 -14.95
CA ASP A 250 -5.69 10.17 -15.76
C ASP A 250 -4.80 11.41 -15.61
N GLY A 251 -3.98 11.59 -16.62
CA GLY A 251 -3.18 12.76 -16.96
C GLY A 251 -2.60 12.44 -18.32
N ASP A 252 -2.59 13.39 -19.26
CA ASP A 252 -2.00 13.16 -20.57
C ASP A 252 -0.64 12.46 -20.39
N VAL A 253 -0.43 11.41 -21.17
CA VAL A 253 0.78 10.57 -21.14
C VAL A 253 2.02 11.37 -21.59
N ASP A 254 1.84 12.65 -21.90
CA ASP A 254 2.85 13.67 -22.12
C ASP A 254 2.93 14.58 -20.89
N GLU A 255 4.12 14.65 -20.30
CA GLU A 255 4.52 15.62 -19.29
C GLU A 255 3.96 15.39 -17.87
N SER A 256 4.68 14.61 -17.05
CA SER A 256 5.48 15.21 -15.97
C SER A 256 5.89 14.17 -14.92
N PHE A 257 7.12 13.66 -15.05
CA PHE A 257 7.87 13.05 -13.92
C PHE A 257 8.18 14.08 -12.79
N SER A 258 7.67 15.31 -12.89
CA SER A 258 7.89 16.41 -11.94
C SER A 258 6.59 16.96 -11.34
N ALA A 259 5.44 16.33 -11.59
CA ALA A 259 4.22 16.68 -10.87
C ALA A 259 4.37 16.28 -9.39
N PRO A 260 3.88 17.08 -8.43
CA PRO A 260 3.85 16.67 -7.03
C PRO A 260 3.05 15.37 -6.89
N ILE A 261 3.64 14.33 -6.31
CA ILE A 261 2.91 13.10 -5.98
C ILE A 261 1.86 13.44 -4.93
N THR A 262 0.59 13.19 -5.24
CA THR A 262 -0.49 13.28 -4.26
C THR A 262 -0.43 12.05 -3.36
N ALA A 263 -0.29 12.25 -2.05
CA ALA A 263 -0.22 11.17 -1.07
C ALA A 263 -1.15 11.47 0.12
N ILE A 264 -1.67 10.43 0.76
CA ILE A 264 -2.38 10.55 2.03
C ILE A 264 -1.36 10.66 3.18
N PRO A 265 -1.60 11.49 4.21
CA PRO A 265 -2.82 12.24 4.46
C PRO A 265 -3.01 13.42 3.49
N PHE A 266 -4.19 13.50 2.85
CA PHE A 266 -4.52 14.54 1.86
C PHE A 266 -5.85 15.25 2.22
N ALA A 267 -5.93 16.56 1.95
CA ALA A 267 -7.05 17.40 2.39
C ALA A 267 -8.35 17.19 1.59
N GLU A 268 -8.25 16.93 0.29
CA GLU A 268 -9.40 16.72 -0.60
C GLU A 268 -9.16 15.50 -1.49
N ALA A 269 -9.59 14.32 -1.05
CA ALA A 269 -9.49 13.11 -1.85
C ALA A 269 -10.48 13.18 -3.03
N ALA A 270 -10.01 13.65 -4.19
CA ALA A 270 -10.71 13.44 -5.45
C ALA A 270 -10.63 11.96 -5.79
N VAL A 271 -11.71 11.24 -5.52
CA VAL A 271 -11.81 9.82 -5.86
C VAL A 271 -12.20 9.69 -7.31
N ASN A 272 -11.33 9.06 -8.09
CA ASN A 272 -11.62 8.66 -9.45
C ASN A 272 -12.08 7.20 -9.47
N VAL A 273 -13.35 6.98 -9.82
CA VAL A 273 -13.89 5.64 -10.05
C VAL A 273 -14.00 5.39 -11.54
N GLN A 274 -13.26 4.41 -12.02
CA GLN A 274 -13.39 3.86 -13.36
C GLN A 274 -13.75 2.39 -13.25
N SER A 275 -14.63 1.93 -14.13
CA SER A 275 -14.95 0.51 -14.27
C SER A 275 -14.61 -0.04 -15.65
N GLN A 276 -14.23 -1.31 -15.69
CA GLN A 276 -13.92 -2.03 -16.92
C GLN A 276 -14.34 -3.49 -16.79
N LEU A 277 -15.05 -4.01 -17.79
CA LEU A 277 -15.35 -5.43 -17.91
C LEU A 277 -14.24 -6.13 -18.71
N ILE A 278 -13.65 -7.17 -18.14
CA ILE A 278 -12.68 -8.04 -18.83
C ILE A 278 -13.06 -9.52 -18.68
N SER A 279 -12.76 -10.31 -19.71
CA SER A 279 -13.13 -11.73 -19.76
C SER A 279 -11.98 -12.69 -19.44
N HIS A 280 -10.74 -12.27 -19.67
CA HIS A 280 -9.53 -13.07 -19.48
C HIS A 280 -8.29 -12.17 -19.38
N GLY A 281 -7.14 -12.76 -19.03
CA GLY A 281 -5.86 -12.07 -18.89
C GLY A 281 -5.46 -11.92 -17.44
N ALA A 282 -4.72 -10.86 -17.11
CA ALA A 282 -4.37 -10.55 -15.74
C ALA A 282 -4.38 -9.05 -15.49
N VAL A 283 -4.71 -8.65 -14.26
CA VAL A 283 -4.65 -7.26 -13.79
C VAL A 283 -3.63 -7.14 -12.67
N PHE A 284 -2.86 -6.06 -12.69
CA PHE A 284 -1.74 -5.83 -11.78
C PHE A 284 -1.86 -4.44 -11.18
N VAL A 285 -1.92 -4.38 -9.85
CA VAL A 285 -1.70 -3.13 -9.11
C VAL A 285 -0.23 -3.14 -8.67
N MET A 286 0.51 -2.09 -9.01
CA MET A 286 1.94 -2.02 -8.72
C MET A 286 2.34 -0.65 -8.21
N THR A 287 3.40 -0.58 -7.40
CA THR A 287 4.06 0.68 -7.06
C THR A 287 4.95 1.16 -8.21
N ASP A 288 5.43 2.40 -8.13
CA ASP A 288 6.24 3.00 -9.19
C ASP A 288 7.57 2.26 -9.41
N GLY A 289 8.09 1.58 -8.38
CA GLY A 289 9.28 0.73 -8.42
C GLY A 289 9.18 -0.45 -9.41
N VAL A 290 7.97 -0.79 -9.85
CA VAL A 290 7.71 -1.76 -10.95
C VAL A 290 6.98 -1.10 -12.13
N GLY A 291 6.01 -0.22 -11.86
CA GLY A 291 5.21 0.44 -12.90
C GLY A 291 6.04 1.34 -13.82
N THR A 292 6.93 2.14 -13.24
CA THR A 292 7.80 3.03 -14.02
C THR A 292 8.77 2.27 -14.93
N PRO A 293 9.53 1.25 -14.47
CA PRO A 293 10.37 0.47 -15.38
C PRO A 293 9.57 -0.29 -16.44
N LEU A 294 8.37 -0.79 -16.12
CA LEU A 294 7.47 -1.40 -17.10
C LEU A 294 7.08 -0.42 -18.23
N GLN A 295 6.76 0.82 -17.85
CA GLN A 295 6.40 1.87 -18.79
C GLN A 295 7.60 2.34 -19.64
N LEU A 296 8.77 2.52 -19.03
CA LEU A 296 9.91 3.16 -19.69
C LEU A 296 10.84 2.19 -20.43
N SER A 297 10.81 0.90 -20.12
CA SER A 297 11.80 -0.07 -20.61
C SER A 297 11.16 -1.20 -21.42
N PRO A 298 11.39 -1.26 -22.75
CA PRO A 298 10.93 -2.37 -23.59
C PRO A 298 11.39 -3.75 -23.08
N ASP A 299 12.63 -3.87 -22.59
CA ASP A 299 13.14 -5.13 -22.03
C ASP A 299 12.33 -5.61 -20.82
N VAL A 300 11.91 -4.67 -19.96
CA VAL A 300 11.13 -4.96 -18.76
C VAL A 300 9.73 -5.37 -19.17
N ARG A 301 9.12 -4.63 -20.11
CA ARG A 301 7.81 -4.94 -20.67
C ARG A 301 7.75 -6.34 -21.27
N LEU A 302 8.71 -6.70 -22.12
CA LEU A 302 8.78 -8.02 -22.74
C LEU A 302 9.05 -9.13 -21.72
N SER A 303 9.97 -8.91 -20.78
CA SER A 303 10.31 -9.91 -19.77
C SER A 303 9.15 -10.17 -18.80
N LEU A 304 8.52 -9.12 -18.29
CA LEU A 304 7.38 -9.24 -17.37
C LEU A 304 6.14 -9.80 -18.09
N ALA A 305 5.91 -9.45 -19.36
CA ALA A 305 4.84 -10.08 -20.15
C ALA A 305 5.04 -11.60 -20.23
N ALA A 306 6.25 -12.05 -20.56
CA ALA A 306 6.56 -13.47 -20.69
C ALA A 306 6.52 -14.21 -19.34
N TRP A 307 7.04 -13.60 -18.27
CA TRP A 307 7.04 -14.21 -16.94
C TRP A 307 5.65 -14.32 -16.33
N TRP A 308 4.77 -13.36 -16.61
CA TRP A 308 3.47 -13.23 -15.97
C TRP A 308 2.30 -13.50 -16.91
N GLU A 309 2.53 -14.10 -18.08
CA GLU A 309 1.47 -14.59 -18.97
C GLU A 309 0.58 -15.63 -18.26
N SER A 310 1.19 -16.44 -17.38
CA SER A 310 0.53 -17.35 -16.45
C SER A 310 1.04 -17.10 -15.02
N PRO A 311 0.26 -17.41 -13.97
CA PRO A 311 0.67 -17.16 -12.59
C PRO A 311 1.90 -18.03 -12.23
N PRO A 312 3.06 -17.42 -11.93
CA PRO A 312 4.23 -18.18 -11.47
C PRO A 312 4.00 -18.70 -10.04
N ASN A 313 4.85 -19.62 -9.56
CA ASN A 313 4.82 -19.99 -8.14
C ASN A 313 5.24 -18.80 -7.26
N LEU A 314 4.81 -18.78 -5.99
CA LEU A 314 5.00 -17.65 -5.09
C LEU A 314 6.46 -17.14 -4.98
N PHE A 315 7.42 -18.05 -4.85
CA PHE A 315 8.83 -17.68 -4.65
C PHE A 315 9.47 -17.16 -5.93
N GLU A 316 9.11 -17.73 -7.07
CA GLU A 316 9.49 -17.21 -8.38
C GLU A 316 8.88 -15.84 -8.63
N PHE A 317 7.60 -15.64 -8.32
CA PHE A 317 6.94 -14.33 -8.40
C PHE A 317 7.70 -13.28 -7.57
N GLY A 318 8.00 -13.59 -6.30
CA GLY A 318 8.79 -12.71 -5.44
C GLY A 318 10.18 -12.42 -6.03
N SER A 319 10.86 -13.45 -6.53
CA SER A 319 12.16 -13.25 -7.19
C SER A 319 12.04 -12.32 -8.40
N GLN A 320 11.06 -12.53 -9.27
CA GLN A 320 10.80 -11.71 -10.45
C GLN A 320 10.46 -10.27 -10.08
N VAL A 321 9.63 -10.02 -9.05
CA VAL A 321 9.35 -8.66 -8.54
C VAL A 321 10.63 -7.97 -8.06
N SER A 322 11.59 -8.72 -7.50
CA SER A 322 12.88 -8.19 -7.07
C SER A 322 13.91 -7.94 -8.19
N PHE A 323 13.50 -7.94 -9.47
CA PHE A 323 14.43 -7.86 -10.61
C PHE A 323 15.42 -6.69 -10.51
N ALA A 324 16.66 -6.88 -10.97
CA ALA A 324 17.63 -5.79 -11.03
C ALA A 324 17.51 -5.02 -12.35
N ARG A 325 17.33 -3.71 -12.26
CA ARG A 325 17.38 -2.77 -13.39
C ARG A 325 18.01 -1.46 -12.94
N ARG A 326 18.95 -0.96 -13.73
CA ARG A 326 19.65 0.31 -13.50
C ARG A 326 18.65 1.43 -13.28
N SER A 327 18.92 2.26 -12.27
CA SER A 327 18.13 3.43 -11.86
C SER A 327 16.78 3.14 -11.19
N PHE A 328 16.26 1.92 -11.26
CA PHE A 328 15.01 1.54 -10.56
C PHE A 328 15.38 0.74 -9.32
N ILE A 329 15.65 1.45 -8.23
CA ILE A 329 16.21 0.90 -6.98
C ILE A 329 15.26 1.04 -5.79
N ASP A 330 14.03 1.49 -6.04
CA ASP A 330 13.02 1.69 -5.02
C ASP A 330 12.45 0.36 -4.50
N ASP A 331 11.63 0.45 -3.44
CA ASP A 331 10.76 -0.63 -3.01
C ASP A 331 9.86 -1.08 -4.17
N ARG A 332 9.47 -2.35 -4.14
CA ARG A 332 8.70 -2.96 -5.22
C ARG A 332 7.56 -3.75 -4.68
N THR A 333 6.36 -3.35 -5.06
CA THR A 333 5.13 -4.02 -4.69
C THR A 333 4.28 -4.31 -5.91
N VAL A 334 3.81 -5.54 -6.00
CA VAL A 334 2.90 -5.99 -7.05
C VAL A 334 1.86 -6.91 -6.44
N VAL A 335 0.59 -6.66 -6.78
CA VAL A 335 -0.49 -7.63 -6.66
C VAL A 335 -0.97 -7.96 -8.06
N GLY A 336 -0.70 -9.19 -8.51
CA GLY A 336 -1.17 -9.74 -9.78
C GLY A 336 -2.38 -10.65 -9.56
N VAL A 337 -3.42 -10.46 -10.37
CA VAL A 337 -4.63 -11.28 -10.38
C VAL A 337 -4.85 -11.81 -11.79
N TRP A 338 -4.70 -13.12 -11.97
CA TRP A 338 -4.95 -13.83 -13.23
C TRP A 338 -6.40 -14.30 -13.29
N LEU A 339 -7.03 -14.05 -14.43
CA LEU A 339 -8.46 -14.16 -14.66
C LEU A 339 -8.74 -15.30 -15.64
N GLY A 340 -9.53 -16.28 -15.19
CA GLY A 340 -9.84 -17.48 -15.96
C GLY A 340 -9.15 -18.74 -15.45
N GLY A 341 -8.72 -18.77 -14.19
CA GLY A 341 -8.24 -19.98 -13.52
C GLY A 341 -9.28 -21.10 -13.50
N SER A 342 -8.87 -22.36 -13.37
CA SER A 342 -9.77 -23.53 -13.36
C SER A 342 -10.32 -23.90 -11.97
N GLY A 343 -10.19 -23.01 -10.98
CA GLY A 343 -10.57 -23.29 -9.60
C GLY A 343 -12.09 -23.23 -9.38
N ARG A 344 -12.59 -23.98 -8.40
CA ARG A 344 -13.97 -23.83 -7.88
C ARG A 344 -14.01 -22.65 -6.92
N ILE A 345 -15.08 -21.84 -7.00
CA ILE A 345 -15.40 -20.87 -5.96
C ILE A 345 -15.68 -21.67 -4.67
N PRO A 346 -15.05 -21.37 -3.53
CA PRO A 346 -15.36 -22.05 -2.27
C PRO A 346 -16.86 -21.92 -1.97
N GLU A 347 -17.53 -23.02 -1.63
CA GLU A 347 -18.91 -22.94 -1.15
C GLU A 347 -18.95 -22.21 0.20
N PRO A 348 -19.98 -21.40 0.49
CA PRO A 348 -20.06 -20.64 1.73
C PRO A 348 -19.92 -21.58 2.94
N THR A 349 -19.01 -21.28 3.86
CA THR A 349 -18.99 -21.96 5.15
C THR A 349 -20.21 -21.53 5.96
N ALA A 350 -21.19 -22.43 6.08
CA ALA A 350 -22.45 -22.22 6.79
C ALA A 350 -22.28 -21.99 8.31
#